data_AF-A0A073KXF4-F1
#
_entry.id   AF-A0A073KXF4-F1
#
_cell.length_a   1.000
_cell.length_b   1.000
_cell.length_c   1.000
_cell.angle_alpha   90.00
_cell.angle_beta   90.00
_cell.angle_gamma   90.00
#
_symmetry.space_group_name_H-M   'P 1'
#
loop_
_entity.id
_entity.type
_entity.pdbx_description
1 polymer ?
#
loop_
_entity_poly.entity_id
_entity_poly.type
_entity_poly.pdbx_seq_one_letter_code
_entity_poly.pdbx_strand_id
1 'polypeptide(L)' 'MTKVNVAKVTAQSVQEHENGRGTITDNALKALVTSPLFRMRTEKPKKGKGSYNRKAANRKGYQHRGDTPFDFMGMMF' A
#
# COMPACT_ATOMS: atom_id res chain seq x y z
N MET A 1 12.65 21.43 42.08
CA MET A 1 12.81 22.12 40.79
C MET A 1 13.42 21.15 39.78
N THR A 2 12.61 20.48 38.98
CA THR A 2 13.09 19.57 37.93
C THR A 2 13.24 20.33 36.62
N LYS A 3 14.45 20.32 36.05
CA LYS A 3 14.71 20.86 34.71
C LYS A 3 14.03 19.93 33.71
N VAL A 4 12.93 20.36 33.10
CA VAL A 4 12.33 19.64 31.97
C VAL A 4 13.23 19.86 30.76
N ASN A 5 13.83 18.78 30.27
CA ASN A 5 14.60 18.79 29.03
C ASN A 5 13.63 18.92 27.85
N VAL A 6 13.52 20.12 27.29
CA VAL A 6 12.86 20.36 26.02
C VAL A 6 13.83 19.90 24.93
N ALA A 7 13.61 18.69 24.41
CA ALA A 7 14.35 18.20 23.26
C ALA A 7 14.14 19.16 22.08
N LYS A 8 15.23 19.53 21.42
CA LYS A 8 15.27 20.35 20.20
C LYS A 8 14.37 19.70 19.14
N VAL A 9 13.21 20.30 18.87
CA VAL A 9 12.36 19.91 17.74
C VAL A 9 13.13 20.27 16.48
N THR A 10 13.82 19.29 15.90
CA THR A 10 14.52 19.44 14.63
C THR A 10 13.50 19.89 13.59
N ALA A 11 13.72 21.08 13.00
CA ALA A 11 12.88 21.61 11.93
C ALA A 11 12.91 20.65 10.74
N GLN A 12 11.89 19.81 10.64
CA GLN A 12 11.67 18.96 9.47
C GLN A 12 11.26 19.86 8.31
N SER A 13 11.84 19.63 7.13
CA SER A 13 11.49 20.34 5.92
C SER A 13 9.98 20.22 5.68
N VAL A 14 9.30 21.37 5.64
CA VAL A 14 7.87 21.42 5.34
C VAL A 14 7.71 20.97 3.89
N GLN A 15 7.25 19.73 3.69
CA GLN A 15 6.91 19.27 2.36
C GLN A 15 5.55 19.86 1.99
N GLU A 16 5.54 20.75 1.00
CA GLU A 16 4.31 21.32 0.47
C GLU A 16 3.50 20.23 -0.25
N HIS A 17 2.22 20.13 0.09
CA HIS A 17 1.29 19.17 -0.51
C HIS A 17 0.17 19.90 -1.23
N GLU A 18 -0.09 19.52 -2.48
CA GLU A 18 -1.20 20.07 -3.24
C GLU A 18 -2.51 19.37 -2.87
N ASN A 19 -3.42 20.10 -2.23
CA ASN A 19 -4.67 19.54 -1.68
C ASN A 19 -5.79 19.38 -2.72
N GLY A 20 -5.62 19.92 -3.94
CA GLY A 20 -6.62 19.87 -5.01
C GLY A 20 -7.95 20.60 -4.71
N ARG A 21 -7.98 21.47 -3.69
CA ARG A 21 -9.17 22.22 -3.24
C ARG A 21 -9.18 23.69 -3.67
N GLY A 22 -8.20 24.12 -4.46
CA GLY A 22 -8.02 25.53 -4.83
C GLY A 22 -7.64 26.41 -3.63
N THR A 23 -8.02 27.68 -3.68
CA THR A 23 -7.77 28.64 -2.59
C THR A 23 -8.72 28.38 -1.42
N ILE A 24 -8.16 28.08 -0.25
CA ILE A 24 -8.93 27.81 0.96
C ILE A 24 -9.21 29.15 1.65
N THR A 25 -10.48 29.51 1.82
CA THR A 25 -10.91 30.81 2.38
C THR A 25 -11.28 30.75 3.87
N ASP A 26 -11.81 29.60 4.32
CA ASP A 26 -12.30 29.42 5.70
C ASP A 26 -11.30 28.60 6.54
N ASN A 27 -11.44 27.27 6.58
CA ASN A 27 -10.63 26.40 7.44
C ASN A 27 -9.69 25.47 6.66
N ALA A 28 -8.38 25.61 6.89
CA ALA A 28 -7.33 24.81 6.29
C ALA A 28 -7.39 23.31 6.65
N LEU A 29 -7.63 22.98 7.93
CA LEU A 29 -7.67 21.59 8.40
C LEU A 29 -8.87 20.84 7.83
N LYS A 30 -10.03 21.50 7.75
CA LYS A 30 -11.23 20.93 7.15
C LYS A 30 -11.03 20.63 5.66
N ALA A 31 -10.38 21.54 4.94
CA ALA A 31 -10.02 21.33 3.54
C ALA A 31 -9.02 20.17 3.39
N LEU A 32 -8.05 20.06 4.31
CA LEU A 32 -7.09 18.96 4.31
C LEU A 32 -7.77 17.61 4.54
N VAL A 33 -8.55 17.46 5.62
CA VAL A 33 -9.22 16.19 5.99
C VAL A 33 -10.12 15.66 4.87
N THR A 34 -10.72 16.57 4.09
CA THR A 34 -11.59 16.19 2.96
C THR A 34 -10.84 16.00 1.65
N SER A 35 -9.54 16.33 1.58
CA SER A 35 -8.71 16.16 0.39
C SER A 35 -8.40 14.68 0.11
N PRO A 36 -7.88 14.34 -1.09
CA PRO A 36 -7.48 12.98 -1.44
C PRO A 36 -6.40 12.39 -0.50
N LEU A 37 -5.66 13.24 0.20
CA LEU A 37 -4.60 12.82 1.12
C LEU A 37 -5.13 11.90 2.21
N PHE A 38 -6.25 12.27 2.83
CA PHE A 38 -6.85 11.56 3.95
C PHE A 38 -8.01 10.64 3.54
N ARG A 39 -7.97 10.13 2.31
CA ARG A 39 -8.97 9.15 1.87
C ARG A 39 -8.85 7.83 2.66
N MET A 40 -9.99 7.21 2.90
CA MET A 40 -10.03 5.85 3.44
C MET A 40 -9.29 4.89 2.49
N ARG A 41 -8.33 4.15 3.03
CA ARG A 41 -7.61 3.09 2.30
C ARG A 41 -8.14 1.73 2.76
N THR A 42 -8.48 0.90 1.79
CA THR A 42 -8.89 -0.49 2.05
C THR A 42 -7.77 -1.42 1.63
N GLU A 43 -7.34 -2.28 2.55
CA GLU A 43 -6.41 -3.36 2.22
C GLU A 43 -7.13 -4.52 1.53
N LYS A 44 -6.46 -5.16 0.57
CA LYS A 44 -7.02 -6.36 -0.06
C LYS A 44 -6.93 -7.53 0.94
N PRO A 45 -8.06 -8.19 1.26
CA PRO A 45 -8.03 -9.31 2.20
C PRO A 45 -7.26 -10.49 1.58
N LYS A 46 -6.55 -11.26 2.42
CA LYS A 46 -5.80 -12.45 1.98
C LYS A 46 -6.70 -13.64 1.67
N LYS A 47 -7.90 -13.71 2.25
CA LYS A 47 -8.87 -14.80 2.08
C LYS A 47 -10.30 -14.25 2.07
N GLY A 48 -11.21 -14.94 1.39
CA GLY A 48 -12.63 -14.61 1.35
C GLY A 48 -13.02 -13.77 0.12
N LYS A 49 -14.05 -12.93 0.26
CA LYS A 49 -14.56 -12.12 -0.85
C LYS A 49 -13.53 -11.08 -1.29
N GLY A 50 -13.24 -11.03 -2.59
CA GLY A 50 -12.29 -10.07 -3.15
C GLY A 50 -10.81 -10.43 -2.94
N SER A 51 -10.50 -11.61 -2.37
CA SER A 51 -9.11 -12.06 -2.18
C SER A 51 -8.52 -12.80 -3.39
N TYR A 52 -9.34 -13.16 -4.38
CA TYR A 52 -8.86 -13.88 -5.57
C TYR A 52 -7.97 -12.97 -6.42
N ASN A 53 -6.75 -13.45 -6.72
CA ASN A 53 -5.82 -12.77 -7.60
C ASN A 53 -5.39 -13.73 -8.72
N ARG A 54 -5.73 -13.39 -9.97
CA ARG A 54 -5.40 -14.19 -11.17
C ARG A 54 -3.90 -14.37 -11.37
N LYS A 55 -3.09 -13.41 -10.91
CA LYS A 55 -1.63 -13.44 -10.99
C LYS A 55 -1.10 -13.40 -9.56
N ALA A 56 -1.21 -14.54 -8.86
CA ALA A 56 -0.62 -14.68 -7.54
C ALA A 56 0.88 -14.32 -7.57
N ALA A 57 1.38 -13.71 -6.49
CA ALA A 57 2.72 -13.10 -6.44
C ALA A 57 3.86 -14.07 -6.80
N ASN A 58 3.66 -15.37 -6.56
CA ASN A 58 4.58 -16.42 -6.98
C ASN A 58 3.85 -17.34 -7.96
N ARG A 59 4.19 -17.21 -9.25
CA ARG A 59 3.86 -18.16 -10.32
C ARG A 59 4.50 -19.53 -10.02
N LYS A 60 3.96 -20.26 -9.04
CA LYS A 60 4.36 -21.63 -8.70
C LYS A 60 4.23 -22.61 -9.88
N GLY A 61 3.47 -22.27 -10.93
CA GLY A 61 3.33 -23.08 -12.15
C GLY A 61 4.38 -22.85 -13.25
N TYR A 62 5.19 -21.78 -13.18
CA TYR A 62 6.26 -21.56 -14.17
C TYR A 62 7.65 -21.91 -13.63
N GLN A 63 7.77 -22.14 -12.31
CA GLN A 63 9.01 -22.59 -11.68
C GLN A 63 9.22 -24.11 -11.78
N HIS A 64 8.23 -24.88 -12.24
CA HIS A 64 8.33 -26.33 -12.48
C HIS A 64 8.34 -26.70 -13.98
N ARG A 65 8.83 -25.83 -14.86
CA ARG A 65 9.22 -26.23 -16.22
C ARG A 65 10.52 -27.04 -16.10
N GLY A 66 10.45 -28.26 -15.54
CA GLY A 66 11.60 -29.14 -15.37
C GLY A 66 11.39 -30.33 -14.42
N ASP A 67 10.65 -30.17 -13.32
CA ASP A 67 10.65 -31.16 -12.24
C ASP A 67 9.24 -31.65 -11.87
N THR A 68 8.45 -32.07 -12.87
CA THR A 68 7.20 -32.82 -12.60
C THR A 68 7.48 -34.32 -12.71
N PRO A 69 7.47 -35.09 -11.61
CA PRO A 69 7.78 -36.53 -11.60
C PRO A 69 6.68 -37.42 -12.21
N PHE A 70 5.70 -36.84 -12.91
CA PHE A 70 4.55 -37.54 -13.51
C PHE A 70 4.42 -37.33 -15.02
N ASP A 71 5.45 -36.80 -15.69
CA ASP A 71 5.47 -36.62 -17.17
C ASP A 71 5.73 -37.93 -17.96
N PHE A 72 5.68 -39.09 -17.28
CA PHE A 72 5.98 -40.40 -17.86
C PHE A 72 4.89 -40.95 -18.81
N MET A 73 3.76 -40.25 -18.97
CA MET A 73 2.63 -40.69 -19.80
C MET A 73 2.57 -39.97 -21.16
N GLY A 74 3.46 -39.00 -21.43
CA GLY A 74 3.50 -38.24 -22.69
C GLY A 74 4.26 -38.92 -23.84
N MET A 75 4.85 -40.10 -23.60
CA MET A 75 5.77 -40.75 -24.55
C MET A 75 5.23 -42.08 -25.12
N MET A 76 3.93 -42.35 -24.98
CA MET A 76 3.30 -43.61 -25.44
C MET A 76 2.07 -43.41 -26.34
N PHE A 77 2.01 -42.27 -27.04
CA PHE A 77 1.14 -42.05 -28.21
C PHE A 77 1.91 -41.30 -29.30
#